data_AF-A0A2K8ZAF7-F1
#
_entry.id   AF-A0A2K8ZAF7-F1
#
_cell.length_a   1.000
_cell.length_b   1.000
_cell.length_c   1.000
_cell.angle_alpha   90.00
_cell.angle_beta   90.00
_cell.angle_gamma   90.00
#
_symmetry.space_group_name_H-M   'P 1'
#
loop_
_entity.id
_entity.type
_entity.pdbx_description
1 polymer ?
#
loop_
_entity_poly.entity_id
_entity_poly.type
_entity_poly.pdbx_seq_one_letter_code
_entity_poly.pdbx_strand_id
1 'polypeptide(L)'
;MDFAYADCIKIIGGLLTTIQDQQRTRQTFTAILNQAAELDKSSLWVEREVKFEILAHSIGREELLALELKYAPILDDQTLDLYNARKRRFRSTN
;
A
#
# COMPACT_ATOMS: atom_id res chain seq x y z
N MET A 1 12.90 -0.05 15.08
CA MET A 1 12.41 -0.03 13.69
C MET A 1 12.85 1.31 13.13
N ASP A 2 14.08 1.40 12.60
CA ASP A 2 14.64 2.70 12.20
C ASP A 2 14.41 2.90 10.71
N PHE A 3 13.36 3.65 10.38
CA PHE A 3 13.30 4.31 9.08
C PHE A 3 14.38 5.38 9.08
N ALA A 4 15.36 5.27 8.19
CA ALA A 4 16.13 6.45 7.84
C ALA A 4 15.16 7.43 7.18
N TYR A 5 15.12 8.66 7.66
CA TYR A 5 14.30 9.75 7.10
C TYR A 5 14.41 9.85 5.57
N ALA A 6 15.57 9.51 5.01
CA ALA A 6 15.82 9.45 3.58
C ALA A 6 14.97 8.39 2.82
N ASP A 7 14.67 7.25 3.43
CA ASP A 7 13.85 6.21 2.81
C ASP A 7 12.39 6.64 2.74
N CYS A 8 11.90 7.30 3.80
CA CYS A 8 10.57 7.92 3.79
C CYS A 8 10.47 8.99 2.67
N ILE A 9 11.49 9.84 2.50
CA ILE A 9 11.49 10.85 1.44
C ILE A 9 11.45 10.22 0.04
N LYS A 10 12.24 9.18 -0.23
CA LYS A 10 12.22 8.49 -1.53
C LYS A 10 10.86 7.87 -1.83
N ILE A 11 10.28 7.20 -0.83
CA ILE A 11 8.99 6.54 -0.94
C ILE A 11 7.87 7.56 -1.18
N ILE A 12 7.80 8.62 -0.38
CA ILE A 12 6.82 9.70 -0.54
C ILE A 12 7.02 10.43 -1.88
N GLY A 13 8.25 10.66 -2.28
CA GLY A 13 8.60 11.28 -3.56
C GLY A 13 8.05 10.48 -4.75
N GLY A 14 8.27 9.16 -4.78
CA GLY A 14 7.70 8.29 -5.82
C GLY A 14 6.17 8.31 -5.83
N LEU A 15 5.57 8.28 -4.64
CA LEU A 15 4.12 8.36 -4.47
C LEU A 15 3.55 9.69 -5.00
N LEU A 16 4.23 10.82 -4.74
CA LEU A 16 3.83 12.14 -5.21
C LEU A 16 4.00 12.28 -6.72
N THR A 17 5.10 11.76 -7.28
CA THR A 17 5.34 11.79 -8.74
C THR A 17 4.28 11.00 -9.51
N THR A 18 3.83 9.86 -8.98
CA THR A 18 2.80 9.04 -9.63
C THR A 18 1.40 9.57 -9.44
N ILE A 19 1.01 9.95 -8.22
CA ILE A 19 -0.36 10.38 -7.94
C ILE A 19 -0.62 11.82 -8.41
N GLN A 20 0.42 12.67 -8.46
CA GLN A 20 0.35 14.10 -8.83
C GLN A 20 -0.65 14.93 -8.01
N ASP A 21 -1.12 14.40 -6.89
CA ASP A 21 -2.05 15.03 -5.95
C ASP A 21 -1.48 14.88 -4.54
N GLN A 22 -1.01 15.99 -3.98
CA GLN A 22 -0.38 16.05 -2.66
C GLN A 22 -1.30 15.58 -1.54
N GLN A 23 -2.59 15.90 -1.61
CA GLN A 23 -3.55 15.54 -0.58
C GLN A 23 -3.82 14.03 -0.62
N ARG A 24 -3.99 13.48 -1.82
CA ARG A 24 -4.20 12.05 -2.03
C ARG A 24 -2.95 11.24 -1.68
N THR A 25 -1.76 11.71 -2.03
CA THR A 25 -0.49 11.11 -1.59
C THR A 25 -0.39 11.05 -0.07
N ARG A 26 -0.71 12.15 0.62
CA ARG A 26 -0.69 12.20 2.09
C ARG A 26 -1.68 11.22 2.70
N GLN A 27 -2.91 11.16 2.19
CA GLN A 27 -3.93 10.23 2.67
C GLN A 27 -3.51 8.77 2.48
N THR A 28 -3.03 8.41 1.29
CA THR A 28 -2.56 7.06 0.98
C THR A 28 -1.41 6.65 1.89
N PHE A 29 -0.38 7.50 2.03
CA PHE A 29 0.77 7.19 2.86
C PHE A 29 0.40 7.07 4.34
N THR A 30 -0.45 7.98 4.84
CA THR A 30 -0.94 7.94 6.23
C THR A 30 -1.74 6.67 6.50
N ALA A 31 -2.60 6.26 5.58
CA ALA A 31 -3.38 5.03 5.72
C ALA A 31 -2.49 3.77 5.77
N ILE A 32 -1.42 3.73 4.95
CA ILE A 32 -0.44 2.62 4.98
C ILE A 32 0.30 2.60 6.32
N LEU A 33 0.75 3.75 6.82
CA LEU A 33 1.45 3.82 8.10
C LEU A 33 0.56 3.43 9.29
N ASN A 34 -0.68 3.92 9.31
CA ASN A 34 -1.64 3.55 10.35
C ASN A 34 -1.89 2.04 10.36
N GLN A 35 -2.10 1.44 9.18
CA GLN A 35 -2.28 0.01 9.08
C GLN A 35 -1.02 -0.78 9.46
N ALA A 36 0.17 -0.27 9.15
CA ALA A 36 1.42 -0.89 9.57
C ALA A 36 1.57 -0.88 11.09
N ALA A 37 1.21 0.22 11.75
CA ALA A 37 1.22 0.33 13.21
C ALA A 37 0.17 -0.59 13.86
N GLU A 38 -1.04 -0.65 13.31
CA GLU A 38 -2.13 -1.51 13.80
C GLU A 38 -1.81 -3.01 13.70
N LEU A 39 -1.12 -3.42 12.64
CA LEU A 39 -0.84 -4.83 12.33
C LEU A 39 0.61 -5.25 12.65
N ASP A 40 1.34 -4.42 13.40
CA ASP A 40 2.75 -4.59 13.77
C ASP A 40 3.64 -5.01 12.57
N LYS A 41 3.58 -4.20 11.50
CA LYS A 41 4.28 -4.48 10.24
C LYS A 41 5.61 -3.76 10.15
N SER A 42 6.55 -4.39 9.45
CA SER A 42 7.89 -3.85 9.22
C SER A 42 7.90 -2.72 8.18
N SER A 43 9.01 -1.99 8.15
CA SER A 43 9.27 -0.98 7.13
C SER A 43 9.27 -1.54 5.70
N LEU A 44 9.75 -2.77 5.52
CA LEU A 44 9.71 -3.47 4.25
C LEU A 44 8.27 -3.71 3.77
N TRP A 45 7.34 -3.95 4.69
CA TRP A 45 5.93 -4.08 4.37
C TRP A 45 5.34 -2.75 3.89
N VAL A 46 5.66 -1.63 4.57
CA VAL A 46 5.23 -0.28 4.17
C VAL A 46 5.71 0.05 2.75
N GLU A 47 6.97 -0.24 2.43
CA GLU A 47 7.51 0.00 1.09
C GLU A 47 6.76 -0.80 0.01
N ARG A 48 6.45 -2.07 0.29
CA ARG A 48 5.68 -2.92 -0.62
C ARG A 48 4.27 -2.39 -0.84
N GLU A 49 3.61 -1.94 0.21
CA GLU A 49 2.27 -1.35 0.10
C GLU A 49 2.27 -0.02 -0.64
N VAL A 50 3.30 0.80 -0.48
CA VAL A 50 3.44 2.01 -1.29
C VAL A 50 3.61 1.69 -2.77
N LYS A 51 4.48 0.73 -3.11
CA LYS A 51 4.64 0.27 -4.50
C LYS A 51 3.34 -0.28 -5.06
N PHE A 52 2.58 -1.01 -4.25
CA PHE A 52 1.25 -1.48 -4.61
C PHE A 52 0.31 -0.31 -4.93
N GLU A 53 0.22 0.70 -4.07
CA GLU A 53 -0.69 1.84 -4.32
C GLU A 53 -0.24 2.71 -5.52
N ILE A 54 1.07 2.80 -5.79
CA ILE A 54 1.62 3.40 -7.02
C ILE A 54 1.11 2.67 -8.26
N LEU A 55 1.19 1.34 -8.27
CA LEU A 55 0.70 0.53 -9.39
C LEU A 55 -0.84 0.57 -9.49
N ALA A 56 -1.52 0.56 -8.33
CA ALA A 56 -2.97 0.63 -8.24
C ALA A 56 -3.51 1.96 -8.80
N HIS A 57 -2.74 3.04 -8.69
CA HIS A 57 -3.08 4.33 -9.30
C HIS A 57 -3.08 4.25 -10.83
N SER A 58 -2.10 3.55 -11.41
CA SER A 58 -1.94 3.44 -12.86
C SER A 58 -2.90 2.44 -13.52
N ILE A 59 -3.14 1.30 -12.89
CA ILE A 59 -3.92 0.18 -13.46
C ILE A 59 -5.38 0.21 -12.97
N GLY A 60 -5.64 0.82 -11.82
CA GLY A 60 -6.90 0.68 -11.11
C GLY A 60 -6.77 -0.36 -9.99
N ARG A 61 -7.20 0.02 -8.79
CA ARG A 61 -6.96 -0.74 -7.57
C ARG A 61 -7.64 -2.11 -7.56
N GLU A 62 -8.90 -2.17 -7.95
CA GLU A 62 -9.64 -3.44 -8.01
C GLU A 62 -9.06 -4.39 -9.07
N GLU A 63 -8.59 -3.85 -10.20
CA GLU A 63 -7.94 -4.62 -11.25
C GLU A 63 -6.60 -5.19 -10.76
N LEU A 64 -5.77 -4.37 -10.09
CA LEU A 64 -4.51 -4.85 -9.52
C LEU A 64 -4.73 -5.91 -8.43
N LEU A 65 -5.73 -5.73 -7.55
CA LEU A 65 -6.10 -6.72 -6.53
C LEU A 65 -6.53 -8.06 -7.16
N ALA A 66 -7.30 -8.01 -8.24
CA ALA A 66 -7.71 -9.21 -8.98
C ALA A 66 -6.51 -9.87 -9.68
N LEU A 67 -5.58 -9.09 -10.24
CA LEU A 67 -4.37 -9.60 -10.88
C LEU A 67 -3.45 -10.30 -9.87
N GLU A 68 -3.18 -9.70 -8.72
CA GLU A 68 -2.34 -10.33 -7.69
C GLU A 68 -2.95 -11.63 -7.17
N LEU A 69 -4.27 -11.69 -7.01
CA LEU A 69 -4.95 -12.92 -6.60
C LEU A 69 -4.87 -14.00 -7.69
N LYS A 70 -5.05 -13.60 -8.96
CA LYS A 70 -5.02 -14.51 -10.12
C LYS A 70 -3.62 -15.08 -10.39
N TYR A 71 -2.59 -14.28 -10.17
CA TYR A 71 -1.19 -14.65 -10.42
C TYR A 71 -0.42 -14.98 -9.13
N ALA A 72 -1.10 -15.17 -8.00
CA ALA A 72 -0.49 -15.60 -6.76
C ALA A 72 0.17 -16.98 -6.97
N PRO A 73 1.48 -17.13 -6.65
CA PRO A 73 2.17 -18.41 -6.79
C PRO A 73 1.54 -19.52 -5.94
N ILE A 74 1.02 -19.13 -4.78
CA ILE A 74 0.33 -19.98 -3.81
C ILE A 74 -0.88 -19.18 -3.32
N LEU A 75 -2.08 -19.75 -3.42
CA LEU A 75 -3.29 -19.17 -2.85
C LEU A 75 -3.49 -19.75 -1.45
N ASP A 76 -2.81 -19.17 -0.47
CA ASP A 76 -2.90 -19.52 0.94
C ASP A 76 -3.65 -18.46 1.75
N ASP A 77 -3.89 -18.76 3.04
CA ASP A 77 -4.56 -17.84 3.97
C ASP A 77 -3.82 -16.51 4.10
N GLN A 78 -2.48 -16.51 4.00
CA GLN A 78 -1.67 -15.29 4.06
C GLN A 78 -1.94 -14.36 2.87
N THR A 79 -2.10 -14.93 1.67
CA THR A 79 -2.45 -14.19 0.44
C THR A 79 -3.86 -13.61 0.54
N LEU A 80 -4.81 -14.38 1.06
CA LEU A 80 -6.19 -13.93 1.29
C LEU A 80 -6.26 -12.84 2.37
N ASP A 81 -5.47 -12.96 3.44
CA ASP A 81 -5.38 -11.96 4.50
C ASP A 81 -4.80 -10.64 3.99
N LEU A 82 -3.76 -10.70 3.15
CA LEU A 82 -3.18 -9.51 2.51
C LEU A 82 -4.21 -8.83 1.59
N TYR A 83 -4.91 -9.60 0.76
CA TYR A 83 -5.98 -9.10 -0.10
C TYR A 83 -7.07 -8.40 0.74
N ASN A 84 -7.52 -9.03 1.83
CA ASN A 84 -8.55 -8.48 2.71
C ASN A 84 -8.05 -7.23 3.46
N ALA A 85 -6.80 -7.22 3.89
CA ALA A 85 -6.17 -6.07 4.53
C ALA A 85 -6.12 -4.86 3.57
N ARG A 86 -5.71 -5.09 2.31
CA ARG A 86 -5.74 -4.05 1.26
C ARG A 86 -7.17 -3.59 1.01
N LYS A 87 -8.13 -4.49 0.86
CA LYS A 87 -9.53 -4.12 0.60
C LYS A 87 -10.14 -3.26 1.71
N ARG A 88 -9.79 -3.51 2.97
CA ARG A 88 -10.30 -2.75 4.13
C ARG A 88 -9.67 -1.37 4.32
N ARG A 89 -8.43 -1.15 3.85
CA ARG A 89 -7.64 0.09 4.08
C ARG A 89 -8.37 1.39 3.80
N PHE A 90 -9.22 1.44 2.77
CA PHE A 90 -9.95 2.65 2.38
C PHE A 90 -11.48 2.53 2.52
N ARG A 91 -12.00 1.42 3.06
CA ARG A 91 -13.46 1.23 3.23
C ARG A 91 -14.06 1.97 4.43
N SER A 92 -13.22 2.53 5.31
CA SER A 92 -13.67 3.26 6.51
C SER A 92 -13.74 4.78 6.34
N THR A 93 -13.75 5.30 5.10
CA THR A 93 -13.95 6.73 4.84
C THR A 93 -15.32 6.94 4.22
N ASN A 94 -16.35 6.95 5.05
CA ASN A 94 -17.66 7.54 4.80
C ASN A 94 -17.98 8.47 5.96
#